data_AF-A0A6L5F262-F1
#
_entry.id   AF-A0A6L5F262-F1
#
_cell.length_a   1.000
_cell.length_b   1.000
_cell.length_c   1.000
_cell.angle_alpha   90.00
_cell.angle_beta   90.00
_cell.angle_gamma   90.00
#
_symmetry.space_group_name_H-M   'P 1'
#
loop_
_entity.id
_entity.type
_entity.pdbx_description
1 polymer ?
#
loop_
_entity_poly.entity_id
_entity_poly.type
_entity_poly.pdbx_seq_one_letter_code
_entity_poly.pdbx_strand_id
1 'polypeptide(L)'
;MAETTQDNRTTPPTLALWRRLTSKPGGRRLFSTAIALRVPYFATVLPTVRELAPGKCEVSAPKWFGVHNHIKTFHAIATCNLAEIAMGMLAE
;
A
#
# COMPACT_ATOMS: atom_id res chain seq x y z
N MET A 1 15.48 -21.37 -13.80
CA MET A 1 15.63 -20.15 -12.98
C MET A 1 14.40 -19.29 -13.26
N ALA A 2 13.47 -19.00 -12.35
CA ALA A 2 13.45 -19.13 -10.90
C ALA A 2 12.13 -19.78 -10.43
N GLU A 3 12.28 -20.54 -9.36
CA GLU A 3 11.28 -21.35 -8.68
C GLU A 3 10.33 -20.44 -7.89
N THR A 4 9.11 -20.23 -8.35
CA THR A 4 8.04 -19.63 -7.53
C THR A 4 7.51 -20.69 -6.58
N THR A 5 8.29 -21.00 -5.54
CA THR A 5 7.83 -21.83 -4.42
C THR A 5 6.78 -21.04 -3.64
N GLN A 6 5.50 -21.30 -3.93
CA GLN A 6 4.41 -20.89 -3.06
C GLN A 6 4.55 -21.65 -1.73
N ASP A 7 5.11 -21.01 -0.70
CA ASP A 7 5.03 -21.52 0.67
C ASP A 7 3.57 -21.38 1.15
N ASN A 8 2.88 -22.52 1.28
CA ASN A 8 1.47 -22.63 1.67
C ASN A 8 1.24 -22.49 3.20
N ARG A 9 2.17 -21.86 3.92
CA ARG A 9 2.08 -21.69 5.38
C ARG A 9 1.48 -20.31 5.68
N THR A 10 0.16 -20.29 5.73
CA THR A 10 -0.68 -19.17 6.22
C THR A 10 -0.64 -17.94 5.32
N THR A 11 -1.60 -17.81 4.39
CA THR A 11 -1.80 -16.54 3.67
C THR A 11 -2.13 -15.46 4.69
N PRO A 12 -1.34 -14.37 4.80
CA PRO A 12 -1.65 -13.30 5.74
C PRO A 12 -3.04 -12.71 5.42
N PRO A 13 -3.84 -12.35 6.45
CA PRO A 13 -5.20 -11.86 6.26
C PRO A 13 -5.27 -10.66 5.31
N THR A 14 -4.25 -9.80 5.29
CA THR A 14 -4.11 -8.68 4.34
C THR A 14 -3.96 -9.16 2.90
N LEU A 15 -3.12 -10.17 2.65
CA LEU A 15 -2.94 -10.75 1.33
C LEU A 15 -4.19 -11.48 0.84
N ALA A 16 -4.91 -12.17 1.74
CA ALA A 16 -6.19 -12.81 1.41
C ALA A 16 -7.26 -11.77 1.05
N LEU A 17 -7.35 -10.67 1.81
CA LEU A 17 -8.25 -9.56 1.56
C LEU A 17 -7.92 -8.85 0.24
N TRP A 18 -6.63 -8.60 -0.01
CA TRP A 18 -6.14 -8.02 -1.26
C TRP A 18 -6.55 -8.86 -2.47
N ARG A 19 -6.29 -10.18 -2.46
CA ARG A 19 -6.67 -11.11 -3.54
C ARG A 19 -8.19 -11.12 -3.78
N ARG A 20 -8.98 -11.08 -2.71
CA ARG A 20 -10.45 -11.03 -2.79
C ARG A 20 -10.97 -9.71 -3.37
N LEU A 21 -10.31 -8.59 -3.07
CA LEU A 21 -10.73 -7.28 -3.55
C LEU A 21 -10.24 -7.03 -4.98
N THR A 22 -8.98 -7.35 -5.30
CA THR A 22 -8.40 -7.12 -6.64
C THR A 22 -9.01 -7.96 -7.75
N SER A 23 -9.72 -9.05 -7.44
CA SER A 23 -10.50 -9.82 -8.42
C SER A 23 -11.70 -9.05 -8.99
N LYS A 24 -12.08 -7.91 -8.39
CA LYS A 24 -13.15 -7.02 -8.87
C LYS A 24 -12.57 -5.76 -9.53
N PRO A 25 -13.18 -5.26 -10.62
CA PRO A 25 -12.78 -3.99 -11.22
C PRO A 25 -12.92 -2.86 -10.19
N GLY A 26 -11.83 -2.15 -9.92
CA GLY A 26 -11.77 -1.08 -8.90
C GLY A 26 -11.37 -1.53 -7.48
N GLY A 27 -11.16 -2.82 -7.24
CA GLY A 27 -10.81 -3.34 -5.91
C GLY A 27 -9.53 -2.79 -5.31
N ARG A 28 -8.53 -2.46 -6.14
CA ARG A 28 -7.30 -1.77 -5.70
C ARG A 28 -7.58 -0.42 -5.04
N ARG A 29 -8.50 0.36 -5.62
CA ARG A 29 -8.89 1.67 -5.09
C ARG A 29 -9.69 1.51 -3.81
N LEU A 30 -10.62 0.55 -3.77
CA LEU A 30 -11.40 0.27 -2.57
C LEU A 30 -10.51 -0.16 -1.40
N PHE A 31 -9.51 -1.00 -1.64
CA PHE A 31 -8.53 -1.40 -0.63
C PHE A 31 -7.68 -0.21 -0.15
N SER A 32 -7.20 0.61 -1.09
CA SER A 32 -6.43 1.81 -0.76
C SER A 32 -7.24 2.82 0.07
N THR A 33 -8.52 3.01 -0.27
CA THR A 33 -9.44 3.85 0.51
C THR A 33 -9.71 3.25 1.89
N ALA A 34 -9.88 1.93 2.00
CA ALA A 34 -10.12 1.26 3.28
C ALA A 34 -8.93 1.45 4.24
N ILE A 35 -7.69 1.36 3.74
CA ILE A 35 -6.47 1.62 4.53
C ILE A 35 -6.42 3.08 4.98
N ALA A 36 -6.68 4.01 4.06
CA ALA A 36 -6.69 5.44 4.37
C ALA A 36 -7.77 5.82 5.40
N LEU A 37 -8.91 5.12 5.43
CA LEU A 37 -9.96 5.29 6.44
C LEU A 37 -9.62 4.64 7.78
N ARG A 38 -8.93 3.50 7.76
CA ARG A 38 -8.53 2.76 8.97
C ARG A 38 -7.50 3.54 9.78
N VAL A 39 -6.57 4.21 9.10
CA VAL A 39 -5.49 4.98 9.71
C VAL A 39 -5.57 6.42 9.18
N PRO A 40 -6.21 7.36 9.91
CA PRO A 40 -6.46 8.72 9.43
C PRO A 40 -5.19 9.46 8.96
N TYR A 41 -4.04 9.16 9.56
CA TYR A 41 -2.77 9.75 9.16
C TYR A 41 -2.34 9.33 7.74
N PHE A 42 -2.69 8.13 7.29
CA PHE A 42 -2.41 7.67 5.93
C PHE A 42 -3.24 8.42 4.89
N ALA A 43 -4.41 8.95 5.24
CA ALA A 43 -5.19 9.78 4.32
C ALA A 43 -4.43 11.05 3.86
N THR A 44 -3.48 11.54 4.65
CA THR A 44 -2.68 12.74 4.31
C THR A 44 -1.80 12.55 3.07
N VAL A 45 -1.36 11.32 2.79
CA VAL A 45 -0.51 11.02 1.63
C VAL A 45 -1.27 10.42 0.44
N LEU A 46 -2.59 10.21 0.58
CA LEU A 46 -3.46 9.62 -0.44
C LEU A 46 -2.84 8.36 -1.09
N PRO A 47 -2.49 7.32 -0.30
CA PRO A 47 -1.76 6.17 -0.77
C PRO A 47 -2.63 5.33 -1.70
N THR A 48 -2.00 4.75 -2.72
CA THR A 48 -2.59 3.80 -3.65
C THR A 48 -1.71 2.57 -3.70
N VAL A 49 -2.24 1.43 -3.24
CA VAL A 49 -1.56 0.13 -3.32
C VAL A 49 -1.58 -0.34 -4.77
N ARG A 50 -0.39 -0.55 -5.33
CA ARG A 50 -0.19 -1.04 -6.69
C ARG A 50 -0.06 -2.54 -6.69
N GLU A 51 0.83 -3.10 -5.89
CA GLU A 51 1.06 -4.54 -5.86
C GLU A 51 1.14 -5.02 -4.43
N LEU A 52 0.56 -6.19 -4.16
CA LEU A 52 0.79 -6.93 -2.94
C LEU A 52 0.93 -8.40 -3.30
N ALA A 53 2.12 -8.92 -3.07
CA ALA A 53 2.50 -10.31 -3.29
C ALA A 53 3.34 -10.79 -2.09
N PRO A 54 3.47 -12.11 -1.88
CA PRO A 54 4.38 -12.62 -0.86
C PRO A 54 5.78 -12.04 -1.03
N GLY A 55 6.30 -11.37 0.01
CA GLY A 55 7.62 -10.74 -0.02
C GLY A 55 7.71 -9.40 -0.78
N LYS A 56 6.61 -8.87 -1.33
CA LYS A 56 6.63 -7.62 -2.11
C LYS A 56 5.36 -6.79 -1.90
N CYS A 57 5.53 -5.53 -1.51
CA CYS A 57 4.46 -4.53 -1.51
C CYS A 57 4.91 -3.28 -2.29
N GLU A 58 4.09 -2.84 -3.23
CA GLU A 58 4.28 -1.59 -3.96
C GLU A 58 3.13 -0.64 -3.67
N VAL A 59 3.47 0.57 -3.25
CA VAL A 59 2.53 1.66 -2.95
C VAL A 59 2.98 2.92 -3.67
N SER A 60 2.02 3.75 -4.05
CA SER A 60 2.25 5.02 -4.75
C SER A 60 1.39 6.12 -4.15
N ALA A 61 1.88 7.35 -4.15
CA ALA A 61 1.12 8.51 -3.70
C ALA A 61 1.18 9.60 -4.78
N PRO A 62 0.09 10.34 -5.04
CA PRO A 62 0.13 11.49 -5.92
C PRO A 62 0.92 12.63 -5.24
N LYS A 63 1.68 13.40 -6.03
CA LYS A 63 2.23 14.66 -5.56
C LYS A 63 1.12 15.72 -5.57
N TRP A 64 0.76 16.22 -4.39
CA TRP A 64 -0.27 17.25 -4.24
C TRP A 64 0.11 18.23 -3.12
N PHE A 65 -0.67 19.31 -2.99
CA PHE A 65 -0.36 20.41 -2.06
C PHE A 65 -0.12 19.95 -0.62
N GLY A 66 -0.87 18.95 -0.13
CA GLY A 66 -0.73 18.43 1.24
C GLY A 66 0.56 17.64 1.52
N VAL A 67 1.30 17.22 0.49
CA VAL A 67 2.57 16.47 0.63
C VAL A 67 3.77 17.24 0.10
N HIS A 68 3.65 18.56 -0.06
CA HIS A 68 4.77 19.40 -0.45
C HIS A 68 5.65 19.75 0.74
N ASN A 69 6.97 19.81 0.51
CA ASN A 69 7.89 20.48 1.42
C ASN A 69 8.05 21.97 1.07
N HIS A 70 8.88 22.67 1.84
CA HIS A 70 9.16 24.10 1.68
C HIS A 70 9.75 24.47 0.29
N ILE A 71 10.33 23.50 -0.44
CA ILE A 71 10.82 23.67 -1.83
C ILE A 71 9.86 23.09 -2.89
N LYS A 72 8.61 22.79 -2.54
CA LYS A 72 7.57 22.26 -3.44
C LYS A 72 7.91 20.91 -4.09
N THR A 73 8.78 20.11 -3.48
CA THR A 73 9.00 18.70 -3.84
C THR A 73 8.18 17.78 -2.93
N PHE A 74 8.23 16.47 -3.17
CA PHE A 74 7.56 15.51 -2.31
C PHE A 74 8.22 15.50 -0.92
N HIS A 75 7.42 15.57 0.14
CA HIS A 75 7.89 15.71 1.51
C HIS A 75 8.54 14.42 2.04
N ALA A 76 9.70 14.52 2.67
CA ALA A 76 10.43 13.35 3.16
C ALA A 76 9.61 12.52 4.17
N ILE A 77 8.92 13.17 5.11
CA ILE A 77 8.03 12.49 6.06
C ILE A 77 6.82 11.84 5.35
N ALA A 78 6.34 12.42 4.25
CA ALA A 78 5.29 11.78 3.45
C ALA A 78 5.82 10.50 2.78
N THR A 79 7.09 10.49 2.36
CA THR A 79 7.76 9.28 1.85
C THR A 79 7.91 8.23 2.95
N CYS A 80 8.32 8.63 4.16
CA CYS A 80 8.40 7.71 5.30
C CYS A 80 7.04 7.10 5.63
N ASN A 81 5.98 7.90 5.64
CA ASN A 81 4.62 7.43 5.84
C ASN A 81 4.21 6.41 4.74
N LEU A 82 4.55 6.68 3.48
CA LEU A 82 4.32 5.75 2.38
C LEU A 82 5.10 4.42 2.58
N ALA A 83 6.35 4.50 3.05
CA ALA A 83 7.16 3.32 3.35
C ALA A 83 6.61 2.51 4.54
N GLU A 84 6.10 3.17 5.57
CA GLU A 84 5.44 2.54 6.71
C GLU A 84 4.20 1.75 6.27
N ILE A 85 3.39 2.31 5.37
CA ILE A 85 2.25 1.59 4.77
C ILE A 85 2.74 0.35 4.03
N ALA A 86 3.77 0.48 3.17
CA ALA A 86 4.28 -0.66 2.40
C ALA A 86 4.77 -1.80 3.30
N MET A 87 5.48 -1.44 4.37
CA MET A 87 6.01 -2.38 5.35
C MET A 87 4.89 -3.03 6.17
N GLY A 88 3.92 -2.26 6.67
CA GLY A 88 2.78 -2.79 7.41
C GLY A 88 1.95 -3.78 6.58
N MET A 89 1.69 -3.45 5.31
CA MET A 89 0.97 -4.35 4.39
C MET A 89 1.72 -5.65 4.09
N LEU A 90 3.05 -5.65 4.20
CA LEU A 90 3.87 -6.84 4.01
C LEU A 90 3.96 -7.69 5.28
N ALA A 91 3.90 -7.05 6.46
CA ALA A 91 4.06 -7.70 7.75
C ALA A 91 2.76 -8.30 8.31
N GLU A 92 1.59 -7.73 7.99
CA GLU A 92 0.25 -8.22 8.40
C GLU A 92 -0.36 -9.24 7.42
#